data_AF-A0A452F2L4-F1
#
_entry.id   AF-A0A452F2L4-F1
#
_cell.length_a   1.000
_cell.length_b   1.000
_cell.length_c   1.000
_cell.angle_alpha   90.00
_cell.angle_beta   90.00
_cell.angle_gamma   90.00
#
_symmetry.space_group_name_H-M   'P 1'
#
loop_
_entity.id
_entity.type
_entity.pdbx_description
1 polymer ?
#
loop_
_entity_poly.entity_id
_entity_poly.type
_entity_poly.pdbx_seq_one_letter_code
_entity_poly.pdbx_strand_id
1 'polypeptide(L)'
;MALDVLTVAPLYQGLDINKIRLIAQTTKKSTTPPKALIPAKTKLTTIETKRIMSVLDETIHKVELVSLLSHAASDSKTSEGMLGPDIAKAVREHEDLCQTFLGRVSYLQEEERKLKEAEEFEDEAWFRERLFAMDVQKSQLPPLMQGIKESTKNIVRLLLSNPQAASLLQAETLGRSKEAQCFIDSLVELRGFLFEKLLTSPMEARDKIQFIQDITRRNRRHQEIIDTLENELAACVKNRNAEVEKENFVIQELKNHLHQVLRFSENSLLRTKQEAEKQQKADFRASQARVAAVQQEILVLQSQFHNLVMENRDTEQALRKKKYKVETEIENWIQKYDSEMSEKQDEYEELDIIHKEEQLQLEELKKRYDVLVEEFSQIQAEREILAKKRLEDEQEMVRMVRAATLIQALWKGYLVRSMLKSKKKKRGKGKGEKEKGKGKRKGKK
;
A
#
# COMPACT_ATOMS: atom_id res chain seq x y z
N MET A 1 -32.61 -1.69 -5.85
CA MET A 1 -31.70 -1.84 -4.68
C MET A 1 -30.78 -0.65 -4.71
N ALA A 2 -31.04 0.28 -3.80
CA ALA A 2 -30.45 1.62 -3.76
C ALA A 2 -29.08 1.61 -3.06
N LEU A 3 -28.26 2.63 -3.38
CA LEU A 3 -27.20 3.23 -2.54
C LEU A 3 -26.00 2.31 -2.23
N ASP A 4 -24.73 2.71 -2.27
CA ASP A 4 -24.12 3.99 -1.88
C ASP A 4 -22.86 4.25 -2.70
N VAL A 5 -22.76 5.47 -3.26
CA VAL A 5 -21.49 6.05 -3.68
C VAL A 5 -20.97 6.82 -2.48
N LEU A 6 -19.94 6.27 -1.83
CA LEU A 6 -19.17 6.94 -0.78
C LEU A 6 -18.44 8.14 -1.38
N THR A 7 -19.08 9.30 -1.32
CA THR A 7 -18.44 10.60 -1.53
C THR A 7 -17.59 10.91 -0.30
N VAL A 8 -16.28 10.70 -0.42
CA VAL A 8 -15.30 11.12 0.58
C VAL A 8 -15.30 12.66 0.62
N ALA A 9 -15.80 13.21 1.73
CA ALA A 9 -15.75 14.64 2.02
C ALA A 9 -14.29 15.10 2.16
N PRO A 10 -13.89 16.26 1.60
CA PRO A 10 -12.56 16.79 1.81
C PRO A 10 -12.39 17.28 3.26
N LEU A 11 -11.54 16.63 4.05
CA LEU A 11 -11.08 17.07 5.37
C LEU A 11 -10.03 18.19 5.26
N TYR A 12 -10.34 19.24 4.50
CA TYR A 12 -9.54 20.46 4.52
C TYR A 12 -10.48 21.66 4.38
N GLN A 13 -11.01 22.09 5.51
CA GLN A 13 -11.61 23.41 5.63
C GLN A 13 -10.44 24.39 5.65
N GLY A 14 -10.05 24.84 4.46
CA GLY A 14 -9.05 25.89 4.29
C GLY A 14 -9.41 27.05 5.20
N LEU A 15 -8.46 27.45 6.04
CA LEU A 15 -8.56 28.66 6.86
C LEU A 15 -9.03 29.80 5.96
N ASP A 16 -10.19 30.33 6.32
CA ASP A 16 -10.90 31.40 5.62
C ASP A 16 -10.04 32.68 5.72
N ILE A 17 -9.14 32.88 4.76
CA ILE A 17 -8.26 34.06 4.62
C ILE A 17 -9.09 35.36 4.46
N ASN A 18 -10.42 35.27 4.35
CA ASN A 18 -11.32 36.41 4.17
C ASN A 18 -11.67 37.19 5.44
N LYS A 19 -11.08 36.86 6.61
CA LYS A 19 -11.40 37.56 7.88
C LYS A 19 -10.43 38.66 8.29
N ILE A 20 -9.66 39.23 7.37
CA ILE A 20 -9.10 40.57 7.60
C ILE A 20 -10.23 41.57 7.34
N ARG A 21 -10.98 41.87 8.39
CA ARG A 21 -11.91 43.00 8.41
C ARG A 21 -11.08 44.27 8.26
N LEU A 22 -10.92 44.73 7.01
CA LEU A 22 -10.50 46.08 6.69
C LEU A 22 -11.54 47.03 7.29
N ILE A 23 -11.34 47.45 8.54
CA ILE A 23 -12.05 48.59 9.12
C ILE A 23 -11.40 49.84 8.51
N ALA A 24 -11.58 50.02 7.20
CA ALA A 24 -11.40 51.31 6.56
C ALA A 24 -12.64 52.13 6.90
N GLN A 25 -12.68 52.69 8.12
CA GLN A 25 -13.56 53.82 8.41
C GLN A 25 -13.07 55.00 7.57
N THR A 26 -13.51 55.03 6.31
CA THR A 26 -13.36 56.20 5.46
C THR A 26 -14.29 57.26 6.02
N THR A 27 -13.79 58.06 6.97
CA THR A 27 -14.46 59.30 7.33
C THR A 27 -14.52 60.15 6.07
N LYS A 28 -15.68 60.17 5.40
CA LYS A 28 -16.04 61.12 4.35
C LYS A 28 -16.02 62.54 4.94
N LYS A 29 -14.83 63.08 5.20
CA LYS A 29 -14.66 64.53 5.30
C LYS A 29 -14.54 65.02 3.87
N SER A 30 -15.53 65.79 3.45
CA SER A 30 -15.50 66.52 2.19
C SER A 30 -14.21 67.33 2.11
N THR A 31 -13.26 66.88 1.30
CA THR A 31 -12.05 67.64 1.00
C THR A 31 -12.44 68.71 -0.02
N THR A 32 -13.13 69.76 0.44
CA THR A 32 -13.25 70.99 -0.36
C THR A 32 -11.83 71.48 -0.64
N PRO A 33 -11.43 71.58 -1.92
CA PRO A 33 -10.09 72.02 -2.26
C PRO A 33 -9.83 73.40 -1.67
N PRO A 34 -8.60 73.65 -1.17
CA PRO A 34 -8.25 74.95 -0.61
C PRO A 34 -8.52 76.05 -1.64
N LYS A 35 -9.41 76.98 -1.29
CA LYS A 35 -9.81 78.11 -2.14
C LYS A 35 -8.56 78.93 -2.49
N ALA A 36 -8.28 79.12 -3.77
CA ALA A 36 -7.13 79.91 -4.22
C ALA A 36 -7.23 81.34 -3.66
N LEU A 37 -6.21 81.78 -2.94
CA LEU A 37 -6.14 83.07 -2.26
C LEU A 37 -5.71 84.18 -3.22
N ILE A 38 -6.51 84.39 -4.27
CA ILE A 38 -6.33 85.47 -5.24
C ILE A 38 -6.69 86.80 -4.54
N PRO A 39 -5.89 87.88 -4.68
CA PRO A 39 -6.27 89.20 -4.20
C PRO A 39 -7.66 89.60 -4.72
N ALA A 40 -8.54 90.07 -3.85
CA ALA A 40 -9.93 90.37 -4.25
C ALA A 40 -10.01 91.62 -5.16
N LYS A 41 -8.98 92.46 -5.12
CA LYS A 41 -8.87 93.69 -5.92
C LYS A 41 -7.92 93.48 -7.09
N THR A 42 -8.34 93.91 -8.27
CA THR A 42 -7.54 93.89 -9.51
C THR A 42 -7.01 95.27 -9.90
N LYS A 43 -7.42 96.33 -9.21
CA LYS A 43 -7.04 97.73 -9.49
C LYS A 43 -6.69 98.48 -8.21
N LEU A 44 -5.69 99.35 -8.30
CA LEU A 44 -5.28 100.26 -7.22
C LEU A 44 -6.32 101.38 -7.07
N THR A 45 -6.94 101.47 -5.89
CA THR A 45 -8.04 102.42 -5.63
C THR A 45 -7.58 103.73 -4.99
N THR A 46 -6.49 103.71 -4.22
CA THR A 46 -5.97 104.87 -3.48
C THR A 46 -4.99 105.70 -4.32
N ILE A 47 -4.92 107.00 -4.06
CA ILE A 47 -4.04 107.93 -4.80
C ILE A 47 -2.58 107.63 -4.47
N GLU A 48 -2.30 107.26 -3.22
CA GLU A 48 -0.98 106.95 -2.68
C GLU A 48 -0.38 105.71 -3.36
N THR A 49 -1.16 104.63 -3.50
CA THR A 49 -0.69 103.41 -4.19
C THR A 49 -0.46 103.66 -5.68
N LYS A 50 -1.31 104.47 -6.33
CA LYS A 50 -1.10 104.91 -7.72
C LYS A 50 0.16 105.77 -7.86
N ARG A 51 0.45 106.66 -6.90
CA ARG A 51 1.68 107.48 -6.87
C ARG A 51 2.92 106.60 -6.70
N ILE A 52 2.88 105.62 -5.79
CA ILE A 52 3.99 104.67 -5.59
C ILE A 52 4.30 103.91 -6.88
N MET A 53 3.28 103.40 -7.57
CA MET A 53 3.47 102.74 -8.86
C MET A 53 3.97 103.71 -9.95
N SER A 54 3.44 104.92 -10.00
CA SER A 54 3.86 105.93 -10.99
C SER A 54 5.32 106.32 -10.81
N VAL A 55 5.81 106.46 -9.57
CA VAL A 55 7.21 106.76 -9.28
C VAL A 55 8.10 105.59 -9.73
N LEU A 56 7.66 104.35 -9.50
CA LEU A 56 8.41 103.17 -9.94
C LEU A 56 8.43 103.05 -11.47
N ASP A 57 7.29 103.24 -12.14
CA ASP A 57 7.18 103.23 -13.60
C ASP A 57 8.06 104.33 -14.22
N GLU A 58 8.06 105.53 -13.65
CA GLU A 58 8.92 106.64 -14.07
C GLU A 58 10.41 106.35 -13.81
N THR A 59 10.73 105.66 -12.72
CA THR A 59 12.11 105.26 -12.40
C THR A 59 12.62 104.20 -13.38
N ILE A 60 11.81 103.18 -13.68
CA ILE A 60 12.12 102.15 -14.68
C ILE A 60 12.38 102.83 -16.04
N HIS A 61 11.48 103.72 -16.46
CA HIS A 61 11.62 104.45 -17.71
C HIS A 61 12.91 105.29 -17.78
N LYS A 62 13.27 106.00 -16.71
CA LYS A 62 14.53 106.77 -16.65
C LYS A 62 15.76 105.88 -16.68
N VAL A 63 15.74 104.76 -15.97
CA VAL A 63 16.85 103.78 -15.96
C VAL A 63 17.02 103.16 -17.34
N GLU A 64 15.92 102.84 -18.04
CA GLU A 64 15.94 102.35 -19.42
C GLU A 64 16.64 103.33 -20.35
N LEU A 65 16.33 104.63 -20.26
CA LEU A 65 16.96 105.68 -21.07
C LEU A 65 18.46 105.85 -20.75
N VAL A 66 18.82 105.86 -19.46
CA VAL A 66 20.22 106.01 -19.03
C VAL A 66 21.07 104.81 -19.46
N SER A 67 20.50 103.61 -19.43
CA SER A 67 21.21 102.37 -19.82
C SER A 67 21.64 102.32 -21.30
N LEU A 68 21.08 103.21 -22.13
CA LEU A 68 21.35 103.28 -23.57
C LEU A 68 22.35 104.38 -23.93
N LEU A 69 22.73 105.25 -22.98
CA LEU A 69 23.59 106.42 -23.25
C LEU A 69 25.00 106.04 -23.72
N SER A 70 25.58 104.97 -23.18
CA SER A 70 26.91 104.49 -23.61
C SER A 70 26.91 104.00 -25.06
N HIS A 71 25.80 103.40 -25.50
CA HIS A 71 25.63 102.97 -26.89
C HIS A 71 25.42 104.18 -27.82
N ALA A 72 24.55 105.10 -27.40
CA ALA A 72 24.27 106.33 -28.15
C ALA A 72 25.48 107.25 -28.30
N ALA A 73 26.45 107.17 -27.38
CA ALA A 73 27.71 107.90 -27.48
C ALA A 73 28.73 107.23 -28.44
N SER A 74 28.67 105.91 -28.59
CA SER A 74 29.61 105.14 -29.40
C SER A 74 29.36 105.27 -30.90
N ASP A 75 28.12 105.58 -31.33
CA ASP A 75 27.74 105.73 -32.74
C ASP A 75 27.46 107.20 -33.13
N SER A 76 28.54 107.98 -33.26
CA SER A 76 28.47 109.44 -33.45
C SER A 76 27.72 109.90 -34.71
N LYS A 77 27.62 109.09 -35.76
CA LYS A 77 26.98 109.50 -37.02
C LYS A 77 25.48 109.23 -37.04
N THR A 78 25.05 108.15 -36.39
CA THR A 78 23.64 107.73 -36.35
C THR A 78 22.89 108.43 -35.21
N SER A 79 23.59 108.72 -34.11
CA SER A 79 23.09 109.44 -32.93
C SER A 79 22.70 110.89 -33.21
N GLU A 80 23.43 111.62 -34.07
CA GLU A 80 23.17 113.04 -34.36
C GLU A 80 21.91 113.25 -35.23
N GLY A 81 21.57 112.28 -36.10
CA GLY A 81 20.34 112.29 -36.87
C GLY A 81 19.10 111.85 -36.08
N MET A 82 19.26 110.97 -35.09
CA MET A 82 18.16 110.40 -34.31
C MET A 82 17.80 111.21 -33.06
N LEU A 83 18.79 111.77 -32.36
CA LEU A 83 18.60 112.48 -31.08
C LEU A 83 18.52 114.01 -31.27
N GLY A 84 18.96 114.52 -32.42
CA GLY A 84 19.09 115.94 -32.70
C GLY A 84 20.41 116.53 -32.16
N PRO A 85 20.84 117.69 -32.67
CA PRO A 85 22.19 118.22 -32.46
C PRO A 85 22.48 118.54 -30.99
N ASP A 86 21.49 119.05 -30.25
CA ASP A 86 21.66 119.45 -28.85
C ASP A 86 21.78 118.24 -27.91
N ILE A 87 21.00 117.18 -28.15
CA ILE A 87 21.03 115.95 -27.33
C ILE A 87 22.29 115.14 -27.67
N ALA A 88 22.61 115.00 -28.96
CA ALA A 88 23.82 114.31 -29.38
C ALA A 88 25.09 115.00 -28.84
N LYS A 89 25.11 116.34 -28.82
CA LYS A 89 26.19 117.10 -28.17
C LYS A 89 26.28 116.82 -26.67
N ALA A 90 25.15 116.85 -25.96
CA ALA A 90 25.14 116.56 -24.52
C ALA A 90 25.58 115.12 -24.21
N VAL A 91 25.22 114.15 -25.05
CA VAL A 91 25.65 112.74 -24.93
C VAL A 91 27.17 112.60 -25.17
N ARG A 92 27.74 113.31 -26.14
CA ARG A 92 29.19 113.35 -26.36
C ARG A 92 29.95 113.94 -25.18
N GLU A 93 29.51 115.08 -24.66
CA GLU A 93 30.10 115.71 -23.48
C GLU A 93 30.01 114.81 -22.24
N HIS A 94 28.92 114.05 -22.10
CA HIS A 94 28.77 113.06 -21.04
C HIS A 94 29.73 111.87 -21.20
N GLU A 95 29.92 111.39 -22.42
CA GLU A 95 30.89 110.33 -22.72
C GLU A 95 32.32 110.78 -22.44
N ASP A 96 32.70 112.00 -22.81
CA ASP A 96 34.02 112.56 -22.51
C ASP A 96 34.28 112.61 -21.00
N LEU A 97 33.26 112.98 -20.20
CA LEU A 97 33.33 112.95 -18.74
C LEU A 97 33.46 111.52 -18.20
N CYS A 98 32.71 110.57 -18.75
CA CYS A 98 32.78 109.15 -18.40
C CYS A 98 34.15 108.55 -18.72
N GLN A 99 34.70 108.83 -19.90
CA GLN A 99 36.04 108.38 -20.31
C GLN A 99 37.13 109.00 -19.43
N THR A 100 37.03 110.28 -19.11
CA THR A 100 37.96 110.96 -18.19
C THR A 100 37.92 110.33 -16.79
N PHE A 101 36.73 110.01 -16.30
CA PHE A 101 36.54 109.35 -15.01
C PHE A 101 37.10 107.92 -15.03
N LEU A 102 36.77 107.11 -16.05
CA LEU A 102 37.27 105.75 -16.21
C LEU A 102 38.79 105.70 -16.34
N GLY A 103 39.39 106.61 -17.12
CA GLY A 103 40.84 106.72 -17.24
C GLY A 103 41.53 107.00 -15.90
N ARG A 104 40.97 107.91 -15.09
CA ARG A 104 41.48 108.22 -13.74
C ARG A 104 41.32 107.07 -12.75
N VAL A 105 40.17 106.38 -12.79
CA VAL A 105 39.95 105.19 -11.95
C VAL A 105 40.92 104.07 -12.33
N SER A 106 41.12 103.84 -13.63
CA SER A 106 42.05 102.82 -14.12
C SER A 106 43.49 103.12 -13.72
N TYR A 107 43.90 104.40 -13.84
CA TYR A 107 45.19 104.87 -13.33
C TYR A 107 45.31 104.65 -11.82
N LEU A 108 44.30 105.02 -11.03
CA LEU A 108 44.31 104.82 -9.58
C LEU A 108 44.38 103.35 -9.18
N GLN A 109 43.65 102.47 -9.87
CA GLN A 109 43.70 101.02 -9.63
C GLN A 109 45.10 100.45 -9.92
N GLU A 110 45.71 100.91 -11.00
CA GLU A 110 47.06 100.49 -11.39
C GLU A 110 48.13 100.99 -10.39
N GLU A 111 48.00 102.22 -9.92
CA GLU A 111 48.89 102.78 -8.92
C GLU A 111 48.67 102.16 -7.53
N GLU A 112 47.42 101.83 -7.17
CA GLU A 112 47.09 101.11 -5.93
C GLU A 112 47.70 99.69 -5.94
N ARG A 113 47.67 99.01 -7.08
CA ARG A 113 48.32 97.70 -7.26
C ARG A 113 49.83 97.79 -7.06
N LYS A 114 50.48 98.78 -7.67
CA LYS A 114 51.93 99.01 -7.54
C LYS A 114 52.33 99.42 -6.12
N LEU A 115 51.49 100.14 -5.39
CA LEU A 115 51.72 100.45 -3.97
C LEU A 115 51.58 99.21 -3.08
N LYS A 116 50.60 98.33 -3.34
CA LYS A 116 50.47 97.04 -2.63
C LYS A 116 51.67 96.13 -2.86
N GLU A 117 52.26 96.16 -4.05
CA GLU A 117 53.50 95.41 -4.34
C GLU A 117 54.76 96.03 -3.70
N ALA A 118 54.71 97.29 -3.29
CA ALA A 118 55.83 98.04 -2.71
C ALA A 118 55.65 98.36 -1.21
N GLU A 119 54.73 97.67 -0.53
CA GLU A 119 54.35 97.89 0.88
C GLU A 119 55.55 97.72 1.86
N GLU A 120 56.60 97.00 1.45
CA GLU A 120 57.85 96.88 2.23
C GLU A 120 58.68 98.18 2.30
N PHE A 121 58.38 99.18 1.45
CA PHE A 121 59.12 100.46 1.33
C PHE A 121 58.34 101.67 1.88
N GLU A 122 57.40 101.46 2.81
CA GLU A 122 56.54 102.49 3.40
C GLU A 122 57.27 103.71 3.99
N ASP A 123 58.49 103.50 4.51
CA ASP A 123 59.32 104.56 5.10
C ASP A 123 60.07 105.40 4.06
N GLU A 124 60.09 104.98 2.80
CA GLU A 124 60.85 105.65 1.75
C GLU A 124 60.11 106.88 1.20
N ALA A 125 60.84 107.97 0.93
CA ALA A 125 60.26 109.26 0.55
C ALA A 125 59.41 109.20 -0.74
N TRP A 126 59.85 108.40 -1.74
CA TRP A 126 59.12 108.25 -3.00
C TRP A 126 57.78 107.51 -2.81
N PHE A 127 57.66 106.63 -1.83
CA PHE A 127 56.41 105.91 -1.50
C PHE A 127 55.37 106.89 -0.95
N ARG A 128 55.80 107.78 -0.03
CA ARG A 128 54.96 108.86 0.52
C ARG A 128 54.54 109.88 -0.54
N GLU A 129 55.43 110.23 -1.46
CA GLU A 129 55.13 111.15 -2.57
C GLU A 129 54.11 110.54 -3.55
N ARG A 130 54.23 109.24 -3.83
CA ARG A 130 53.27 108.49 -4.67
C ARG A 130 51.90 108.35 -4.03
N LEU A 131 51.85 108.08 -2.73
CA LEU A 131 50.61 108.11 -1.94
C LEU A 131 49.93 109.49 -2.03
N PHE A 132 50.69 110.56 -1.85
CA PHE A 132 50.17 111.92 -1.96
C PHE A 132 49.62 112.22 -3.37
N ALA A 133 50.32 111.80 -4.42
CA ALA A 133 49.86 111.94 -5.80
C ALA A 133 48.55 111.17 -6.06
N MET A 134 48.41 109.96 -5.50
CA MET A 134 47.16 109.19 -5.55
C MET A 134 46.03 109.87 -4.79
N ASP A 135 46.29 110.43 -3.61
CA ASP A 135 45.27 111.13 -2.83
C ASP A 135 44.78 112.40 -3.53
N VAL A 136 45.68 113.13 -4.19
CA VAL A 136 45.30 114.25 -5.07
C VAL A 136 44.40 113.76 -6.21
N GLN A 137 44.73 112.65 -6.87
CA GLN A 137 43.87 112.08 -7.93
C GLN A 137 42.51 111.58 -7.41
N LYS A 138 42.49 110.93 -6.24
CA LYS A 138 41.25 110.52 -5.54
C LYS A 138 40.37 111.71 -5.20
N SER A 139 40.96 112.83 -4.76
CA SER A 139 40.22 114.06 -4.43
C SER A 139 39.51 114.70 -5.64
N GLN A 140 39.95 114.36 -6.87
CA GLN A 140 39.36 114.85 -8.11
C GLN A 140 38.23 113.94 -8.65
N LEU A 141 38.04 112.74 -8.08
CA LEU A 141 36.94 111.84 -8.47
C LEU A 141 35.54 112.36 -8.07
N PRO A 142 35.30 112.90 -6.86
CA PRO A 142 33.96 113.36 -6.48
C PRO A 142 33.40 114.49 -7.36
N PRO A 143 34.17 115.53 -7.75
CA PRO A 143 33.71 116.52 -8.72
C PRO A 143 33.35 115.94 -10.08
N LEU A 144 34.13 114.96 -10.58
CA LEU A 144 33.85 114.28 -11.84
C LEU A 144 32.59 113.42 -11.75
N MET A 145 32.41 112.66 -10.67
CA MET A 145 31.20 111.88 -10.42
C MET A 145 29.96 112.79 -10.34
N GLN A 146 30.10 113.97 -9.72
CA GLN A 146 29.03 114.96 -9.68
C GLN A 146 28.75 115.55 -11.07
N GLY A 147 29.78 115.80 -11.88
CA GLY A 147 29.65 116.22 -13.28
C GLY A 147 28.95 115.18 -14.16
N ILE A 148 29.29 113.89 -14.00
CA ILE A 148 28.59 112.77 -14.64
C ILE A 148 27.12 112.75 -14.21
N LYS A 149 26.85 112.92 -12.91
CA LYS A 149 25.47 112.92 -12.40
C LYS A 149 24.63 114.07 -12.94
N GLU A 150 25.18 115.28 -13.02
CA GLU A 150 24.47 116.43 -13.57
C GLU A 150 24.32 116.35 -15.09
N SER A 151 25.31 115.82 -15.81
CA SER A 151 25.20 115.57 -17.26
C SER A 151 24.16 114.49 -17.57
N THR A 152 24.13 113.37 -16.82
CA THR A 152 23.04 112.37 -16.95
C THR A 152 21.67 113.00 -16.71
N LYS A 153 21.52 113.83 -15.67
CA LYS A 153 20.26 114.54 -15.40
C LYS A 153 19.88 115.48 -16.54
N ASN A 154 20.85 116.21 -17.09
CA ASN A 154 20.62 117.13 -18.21
C ASN A 154 20.17 116.37 -19.46
N ILE A 155 20.84 115.26 -19.80
CA ILE A 155 20.44 114.40 -20.92
C ILE A 155 19.05 113.83 -20.71
N VAL A 156 18.75 113.29 -19.53
CA VAL A 156 17.41 112.75 -19.22
C VAL A 156 16.35 113.85 -19.30
N ARG A 157 16.61 115.08 -18.85
CA ARG A 157 15.67 116.21 -19.01
C ARG A 157 15.42 116.56 -20.48
N LEU A 158 16.48 116.57 -21.30
CA LEU A 158 16.38 116.83 -22.73
C LEU A 158 15.60 115.72 -23.46
N LEU A 159 15.88 114.45 -23.15
CA LEU A 159 15.15 113.30 -23.69
C LEU A 159 13.67 113.31 -23.26
N LEU A 160 13.37 113.64 -22.02
CA LEU A 160 11.98 113.75 -21.54
C LEU A 160 11.23 114.94 -22.15
N SER A 161 11.95 116.00 -22.52
CA SER A 161 11.39 117.17 -23.22
C SER A 161 11.18 116.91 -24.71
N ASN A 162 11.85 115.90 -25.28
CA ASN A 162 11.68 115.44 -26.66
C ASN A 162 11.31 113.94 -26.72
N PRO A 163 10.00 113.61 -26.61
CA PRO A 163 9.55 112.21 -26.54
C PRO A 163 9.85 111.40 -27.80
N GLN A 164 9.98 112.05 -28.96
CA GLN A 164 10.35 111.39 -30.21
C GLN A 164 11.79 110.87 -30.13
N ALA A 165 12.74 111.69 -29.68
CA ALA A 165 14.13 111.29 -29.47
C ALA A 165 14.26 110.19 -28.41
N ALA A 166 13.50 110.27 -27.31
CA ALA A 166 13.48 109.21 -26.30
C ALA A 166 12.94 107.87 -26.84
N SER A 167 11.88 107.90 -27.66
CA SER A 167 11.33 106.68 -28.26
C SER A 167 12.26 106.03 -29.27
N LEU A 168 12.99 106.83 -30.06
CA LEU A 168 13.98 106.35 -31.02
C LEU A 168 15.16 105.70 -30.30
N LEU A 169 15.64 106.31 -29.20
CA LEU A 169 16.68 105.72 -28.36
C LEU A 169 16.24 104.37 -27.77
N GLN A 170 15.00 104.28 -27.28
CA GLN A 170 14.46 103.04 -26.70
C GLN A 170 14.30 101.90 -27.70
N ALA A 171 14.13 102.20 -28.99
CA ALA A 171 14.08 101.18 -30.04
C ALA A 171 15.42 100.44 -30.21
N GLU A 172 16.54 101.04 -29.78
CA GLU A 172 17.89 100.47 -29.82
C GLU A 172 18.19 99.54 -28.63
N THR A 173 17.27 98.61 -28.35
CA THR A 173 17.37 97.67 -27.22
C THR A 173 18.63 96.78 -27.24
N LEU A 174 19.28 96.62 -28.40
CA LEU A 174 20.51 95.86 -28.59
C LEU A 174 21.77 96.55 -28.05
N GLY A 175 21.67 97.84 -27.70
CA GLY A 175 22.80 98.63 -27.19
C GLY A 175 23.10 98.46 -25.70
N ARG A 176 22.27 97.72 -24.94
CA ARG A 176 22.40 97.60 -23.47
C ARG A 176 23.43 96.55 -23.06
N SER A 177 24.11 96.81 -21.95
CA SER A 177 24.89 95.75 -21.28
C SER A 177 23.98 94.70 -20.63
N LYS A 178 24.50 93.50 -20.42
CA LYS A 178 23.74 92.40 -19.78
C LYS A 178 23.36 92.77 -18.35
N GLU A 179 24.27 93.43 -17.64
CA GLU A 179 24.10 93.85 -16.25
C GLU A 179 22.99 94.90 -16.13
N ALA A 180 22.92 95.85 -17.08
CA ALA A 180 21.86 96.85 -17.12
C ALA A 180 20.49 96.23 -17.42
N GLN A 181 20.43 95.24 -18.34
CA GLN A 181 19.18 94.54 -18.66
C GLN A 181 18.68 93.72 -17.46
N CYS A 182 19.55 92.97 -16.77
CA CYS A 182 19.17 92.23 -15.56
C CYS A 182 18.62 93.15 -14.45
N PHE A 183 19.20 94.35 -14.29
CA PHE A 183 18.70 95.33 -13.34
C PHE A 183 17.30 95.84 -13.70
N ILE A 184 17.04 96.13 -14.98
CA ILE A 184 15.71 96.52 -15.46
C ILE A 184 14.70 95.39 -15.24
N ASP A 185 15.04 94.15 -15.57
CA ASP A 185 14.17 92.98 -15.38
C ASP A 185 13.80 92.81 -13.89
N SER A 186 14.78 92.99 -13.00
CA SER A 186 14.55 92.96 -11.54
C SER A 186 13.61 94.07 -11.06
N LEU A 187 13.70 95.27 -11.64
CA LEU A 187 12.78 96.37 -11.32
C LEU A 187 11.35 96.09 -11.84
N VAL A 188 11.22 95.45 -13.00
CA VAL A 188 9.92 95.02 -13.54
C VAL A 188 9.30 93.91 -12.70
N GLU A 189 10.09 92.96 -12.21
CA GLU A 189 9.62 91.94 -11.27
C GLU A 189 9.19 92.56 -9.93
N LEU A 190 9.99 93.48 -9.39
CA LEU A 190 9.67 94.24 -8.19
C LEU A 190 8.36 95.02 -8.37
N ARG A 191 8.14 95.63 -9.54
CA ARG A 191 6.87 96.29 -9.90
C ARG A 191 5.70 95.33 -9.80
N GLY A 192 5.81 94.12 -10.36
CA GLY A 192 4.78 93.09 -10.26
C GLY A 192 4.47 92.69 -8.82
N PHE A 193 5.51 92.44 -8.03
CA PHE A 193 5.38 92.11 -6.60
C PHE A 193 4.72 93.23 -5.80
N LEU A 194 5.19 94.47 -5.97
CA LEU A 194 4.64 95.63 -5.27
C LEU A 194 3.18 95.87 -5.66
N PHE A 195 2.83 95.67 -6.92
CA PHE A 195 1.45 95.78 -7.38
C PHE A 195 0.53 94.78 -6.65
N GLU A 196 0.92 93.51 -6.55
CA GLU A 196 0.15 92.50 -5.79
C GLU A 196 0.07 92.82 -4.30
N LYS A 197 1.15 93.32 -3.71
CA LYS A 197 1.19 93.74 -2.30
C LYS A 197 0.27 94.93 -2.02
N LEU A 198 0.24 95.92 -2.90
CA LEU A 198 -0.61 97.11 -2.79
C LEU A 198 -2.10 96.79 -3.08
N LEU A 199 -2.38 95.70 -3.82
CA LEU A 199 -3.73 95.18 -4.01
C LEU A 199 -4.26 94.37 -2.81
N THR A 200 -3.35 93.82 -2.00
CA THR A 200 -3.72 92.96 -0.87
C THR A 200 -4.10 93.78 0.36
N SER A 201 -5.32 93.56 0.87
CA SER A 201 -5.76 94.19 2.12
C SER A 201 -5.04 93.60 3.34
N PRO A 202 -4.78 94.37 4.42
CA PRO A 202 -4.25 93.83 5.68
C PRO A 202 -5.11 92.68 6.25
N MET A 203 -6.42 92.72 6.02
CA MET A 203 -7.33 91.63 6.41
C MET A 203 -7.09 90.38 5.56
N GLU A 204 -7.03 90.53 4.24
CA GLU A 204 -6.73 89.42 3.32
C GLU A 204 -5.36 88.79 3.64
N ALA A 205 -4.35 89.58 3.99
CA ALA A 205 -3.05 89.06 4.39
C ALA A 205 -3.12 88.20 5.66
N ARG A 206 -3.92 88.63 6.66
CA ARG A 206 -4.17 87.85 7.89
C ARG A 206 -4.93 86.56 7.58
N ASP A 207 -5.96 86.64 6.75
CA ASP A 207 -6.76 85.47 6.33
C ASP A 207 -5.89 84.45 5.60
N LYS A 208 -4.98 84.91 4.71
CA LYS A 208 -4.00 84.04 4.03
C LYS A 208 -3.09 83.32 5.03
N ILE A 209 -2.56 84.03 6.03
CA ILE A 209 -1.69 83.46 7.06
C ILE A 209 -2.45 82.42 7.89
N GLN A 210 -3.66 82.75 8.36
CA GLN A 210 -4.48 81.86 9.16
C GLN A 210 -4.85 80.60 8.37
N PHE A 211 -5.21 80.76 7.09
CA PHE A 211 -5.53 79.64 6.21
C PHE A 211 -4.35 78.69 6.02
N ILE A 212 -3.14 79.22 5.81
CA ILE A 212 -1.92 78.41 5.70
C ILE A 212 -1.68 77.66 7.01
N GLN A 213 -1.80 78.32 8.17
CA GLN A 213 -1.63 77.68 9.47
C GLN A 213 -2.65 76.55 9.71
N ASP A 214 -3.91 76.75 9.32
CA ASP A 214 -4.96 75.73 9.44
C ASP A 214 -4.71 74.53 8.51
N ILE A 215 -4.17 74.75 7.30
CA ILE A 215 -3.72 73.67 6.42
C ILE A 215 -2.55 72.93 7.04
N THR A 216 -1.53 73.64 7.53
CA THR A 216 -0.35 73.02 8.15
C THR A 216 -0.75 72.17 9.36
N ARG A 217 -1.66 72.66 10.21
CA ARG A 217 -2.17 71.90 11.36
C ARG A 217 -2.95 70.66 10.93
N ARG A 218 -3.77 70.76 9.88
CA ARG A 218 -4.48 69.60 9.32
C ARG A 218 -3.53 68.57 8.73
N ASN A 219 -2.55 69.01 7.95
CA ASN A 219 -1.54 68.14 7.36
C ASN A 219 -0.74 67.42 8.44
N ARG A 220 -0.34 68.11 9.52
CA ARG A 220 0.35 67.47 10.65
C ARG A 220 -0.49 66.37 11.31
N ARG A 221 -1.77 66.62 11.57
CA ARG A 221 -2.69 65.59 12.10
C ARG A 221 -2.89 64.42 11.14
N HIS A 222 -2.98 64.69 9.84
CA HIS A 222 -3.08 63.63 8.84
C HIS A 222 -1.80 62.80 8.78
N GLN A 223 -0.64 63.45 8.90
CA GLN A 223 0.65 62.75 8.97
C GLN A 223 0.72 61.85 10.21
N GLU A 224 0.34 62.35 11.39
CA GLU A 224 0.28 61.55 12.61
C GLU A 224 -0.62 60.31 12.43
N ILE A 225 -1.78 60.45 11.77
CA ILE A 225 -2.66 59.32 11.48
C ILE A 225 -2.00 58.34 10.50
N ILE A 226 -1.36 58.82 9.44
CA ILE A 226 -0.62 57.98 8.48
C ILE A 226 0.46 57.19 9.23
N ASP A 227 1.28 57.86 10.04
CA ASP A 227 2.36 57.22 10.79
C ASP A 227 1.81 56.15 11.76
N THR A 228 0.68 56.40 12.42
CA THR A 228 0.03 55.38 13.27
C THR A 228 -0.44 54.17 12.48
N LEU A 229 -1.07 54.38 11.32
CA LEU A 229 -1.56 53.30 10.46
C LEU A 229 -0.41 52.49 9.84
N GLU A 230 0.68 53.15 9.44
CA GLU A 230 1.88 52.50 8.95
C GLU A 230 2.52 51.62 10.02
N ASN A 231 2.58 52.10 11.27
CA ASN A 231 3.07 51.31 12.40
C ASN A 231 2.18 50.11 12.73
N GLU A 232 0.85 50.28 12.71
CA GLU A 232 -0.11 49.18 12.90
C GLU A 232 0.02 48.12 11.79
N LEU A 233 0.16 48.56 10.54
CA LEU A 233 0.38 47.68 9.41
C LEU A 233 1.68 46.90 9.55
N ALA A 234 2.78 47.58 9.90
CA ALA A 234 4.08 46.94 10.13
C ALA A 234 4.02 45.91 11.25
N ALA A 235 3.35 46.22 12.37
CA ALA A 235 3.14 45.29 13.47
C ALA A 235 2.30 44.07 13.05
N CYS A 236 1.23 44.28 12.28
CA CYS A 236 0.38 43.21 11.75
C CYS A 236 1.17 42.28 10.81
N VAL A 237 1.96 42.85 9.90
CA VAL A 237 2.82 42.08 8.98
C VAL A 237 3.87 41.27 9.75
N LYS A 238 4.50 41.86 10.77
CA LYS A 238 5.47 41.16 11.63
C LYS A 238 4.84 39.98 12.36
N ASN A 239 3.66 40.17 12.96
CA ASN A 239 2.93 39.10 13.65
C ASN A 239 2.53 37.99 12.68
N ARG A 240 2.02 38.33 11.50
CA ARG A 240 1.69 37.36 10.45
C ARG A 240 2.91 36.55 10.02
N ASN A 241 4.06 37.20 9.79
CA ASN A 241 5.29 36.51 9.41
C ASN A 241 5.77 35.57 10.51
N ALA A 242 5.73 36.00 11.79
CA ALA A 242 6.09 35.14 12.92
C ALA A 242 5.19 33.91 13.04
N GLU A 243 3.88 34.05 12.78
CA GLU A 243 2.96 32.90 12.79
C GLU A 243 3.23 31.94 11.63
N VAL A 244 3.48 32.47 10.42
CA VAL A 244 3.89 31.68 9.26
C VAL A 244 5.19 30.91 9.54
N GLU A 245 6.16 31.52 10.22
CA GLU A 245 7.40 30.84 10.63
C GLU A 245 7.14 29.68 11.60
N LYS A 246 6.25 29.86 12.59
CA LYS A 246 5.85 28.76 13.50
C LYS A 246 5.14 27.64 12.76
N GLU A 247 4.18 27.97 11.90
CA GLU A 247 3.46 26.96 11.10
C GLU A 247 4.42 26.20 10.18
N ASN A 248 5.36 26.90 9.54
CA ASN A 248 6.39 26.27 8.72
C ASN A 248 7.29 25.31 9.54
N PHE A 249 7.63 25.68 10.78
CA PHE A 249 8.36 24.79 11.68
C PHE A 249 7.58 23.52 12.00
N VAL A 250 6.29 23.65 12.36
CA VAL A 250 5.40 22.50 12.61
C VAL A 250 5.26 21.62 11.36
N ILE A 251 5.11 22.21 10.17
CA ILE A 251 5.07 21.47 8.91
C ILE A 251 6.35 20.67 8.71
N GLN A 252 7.52 21.26 9.01
CA GLN A 252 8.79 20.56 8.87
C GLN A 252 8.94 19.40 9.87
N GLU A 253 8.51 19.59 11.12
CA GLU A 253 8.47 18.50 12.10
C GLU A 253 7.54 17.38 11.66
N LEU A 254 6.32 17.69 11.20
CA LEU A 254 5.37 16.68 10.72
C LEU A 254 5.90 15.92 9.50
N LYS A 255 6.55 16.61 8.56
CA LYS A 255 7.23 15.97 7.42
C LYS A 255 8.32 14.99 7.89
N ASN A 256 9.12 15.39 8.88
CA ASN A 256 10.17 14.53 9.43
C ASN A 256 9.57 13.29 10.12
N HIS A 257 8.53 13.46 10.94
CA HIS A 257 7.83 12.35 11.59
C HIS A 257 7.19 11.40 10.57
N LEU A 258 6.53 11.94 9.55
CA LEU A 258 5.95 11.15 8.47
C LEU A 258 7.02 10.33 7.74
N HIS A 259 8.16 10.95 7.43
CA HIS A 259 9.28 10.24 6.80
C HIS A 259 9.82 9.11 7.68
N GLN A 260 9.97 9.35 8.99
CA GLN A 260 10.41 8.31 9.94
C GLN A 260 9.41 7.15 10.04
N VAL A 261 8.11 7.43 10.13
CA VAL A 261 7.06 6.41 10.18
C VAL A 261 7.04 5.59 8.90
N LEU A 262 7.10 6.25 7.73
CA LEU A 262 7.18 5.55 6.45
C LEU A 262 8.39 4.62 6.41
N ARG A 263 9.58 5.13 6.74
CA ARG A 263 10.81 4.32 6.76
C ARG A 263 10.73 3.14 7.74
N PHE A 264 10.14 3.35 8.92
CA PHE A 264 9.96 2.28 9.89
C PHE A 264 8.98 1.21 9.37
N SER A 265 7.86 1.64 8.78
CA SER A 265 6.84 0.75 8.23
C SER A 265 7.36 -0.07 7.04
N GLU A 266 8.12 0.54 6.13
CA GLU A 266 8.75 -0.15 4.99
C GLU A 266 9.74 -1.20 5.47
N ASN A 267 10.60 -0.86 6.43
CA ASN A 267 11.55 -1.81 7.01
C ASN A 267 10.85 -2.95 7.77
N SER A 268 9.80 -2.64 8.53
CA SER A 268 9.00 -3.66 9.21
C SER A 268 8.33 -4.60 8.22
N LEU A 269 7.70 -4.05 7.17
CA LEU A 269 7.02 -4.83 6.14
C LEU A 269 8.02 -5.71 5.37
N LEU A 270 9.20 -5.19 5.04
CA LEU A 270 10.26 -5.96 4.39
C LEU A 270 10.71 -7.13 5.26
N ARG A 271 10.94 -6.91 6.57
CA ARG A 271 11.31 -7.98 7.52
C ARG A 271 10.22 -9.04 7.62
N THR A 272 8.97 -8.63 7.84
CA THR A 272 7.83 -9.55 7.93
C THR A 272 7.69 -10.38 6.65
N LYS A 273 7.85 -9.76 5.47
CA LYS A 273 7.81 -10.47 4.20
C LYS A 273 8.94 -11.50 4.08
N GLN A 274 10.18 -11.12 4.40
CA GLN A 274 11.32 -12.04 4.34
C GLN A 274 11.19 -13.20 5.31
N GLU A 275 10.68 -12.95 6.52
CA GLU A 275 10.45 -13.98 7.53
C GLU A 275 9.32 -14.93 7.11
N ALA A 276 8.22 -14.40 6.57
CA ALA A 276 7.15 -15.20 6.00
C ALA A 276 7.63 -16.07 4.82
N GLU A 277 8.44 -15.53 3.90
CA GLU A 277 9.02 -16.30 2.80
C GLU A 277 9.98 -17.40 3.29
N LYS A 278 10.78 -17.12 4.33
CA LYS A 278 11.66 -18.12 4.94
C LYS A 278 10.85 -19.23 5.58
N GLN A 279 9.79 -18.88 6.33
CA GLN A 279 8.90 -19.84 6.95
C GLN A 279 8.18 -20.70 5.90
N GLN A 280 7.63 -20.07 4.85
CA GLN A 280 7.00 -20.77 3.73
C GLN A 280 7.95 -21.79 3.07
N LYS A 281 9.21 -21.42 2.83
CA LYS A 281 10.22 -22.33 2.27
C LYS A 281 10.52 -23.49 3.22
N ALA A 282 10.60 -23.25 4.53
CA ALA A 282 10.81 -24.29 5.52
C ALA A 282 9.63 -25.26 5.57
N ASP A 283 8.39 -24.75 5.61
CA ASP A 283 7.17 -25.54 5.64
C ASP A 283 6.98 -26.35 4.36
N PHE A 284 7.30 -25.77 3.20
CA PHE A 284 7.28 -26.48 1.92
C PHE A 284 8.25 -27.67 1.92
N ARG A 285 9.49 -27.48 2.38
CA ARG A 285 10.49 -28.57 2.50
C ARG A 285 10.05 -29.63 3.50
N ALA A 286 9.52 -29.24 4.65
CA ALA A 286 9.01 -30.17 5.65
C ALA A 286 7.83 -30.98 5.09
N SER A 287 6.94 -30.35 4.33
CA SER A 287 5.83 -31.02 3.65
C SER A 287 6.35 -32.00 2.59
N GLN A 288 7.30 -31.59 1.76
CA GLN A 288 7.90 -32.46 0.75
C GLN A 288 8.57 -33.69 1.38
N ALA A 289 9.28 -33.51 2.50
CA ALA A 289 9.88 -34.61 3.25
C ALA A 289 8.82 -35.57 3.81
N ARG A 290 7.70 -35.07 4.35
CA ARG A 290 6.58 -35.90 4.81
C ARG A 290 5.95 -36.69 3.66
N VAL A 291 5.73 -36.05 2.52
CA VAL A 291 5.18 -36.72 1.32
C VAL A 291 6.12 -37.84 0.87
N ALA A 292 7.43 -37.59 0.81
CA ALA A 292 8.41 -38.61 0.44
C ALA A 292 8.43 -39.79 1.43
N ALA A 293 8.36 -39.52 2.74
CA ALA A 293 8.28 -40.55 3.77
C ALA A 293 7.03 -41.42 3.61
N VAL A 294 5.85 -40.81 3.44
CA VAL A 294 4.59 -41.54 3.23
C VAL A 294 4.62 -42.34 1.93
N GLN A 295 5.19 -41.80 0.85
CA GLN A 295 5.36 -42.55 -0.40
C GLN A 295 6.25 -43.78 -0.22
N GLN A 296 7.34 -43.66 0.55
CA GLN A 296 8.20 -44.80 0.86
C GLN A 296 7.47 -45.84 1.71
N GLU A 297 6.70 -45.42 2.72
CA GLU A 297 5.86 -46.30 3.54
C GLU A 297 4.83 -47.06 2.69
N ILE A 298 4.17 -46.38 1.73
CA ILE A 298 3.23 -47.00 0.79
C ILE A 298 3.94 -48.10 -0.02
N LEU A 299 5.12 -47.83 -0.56
CA LEU A 299 5.87 -48.83 -1.34
C LEU A 299 6.27 -50.04 -0.49
N VAL A 300 6.71 -49.81 0.75
CA VAL A 300 7.05 -50.89 1.69
C VAL A 300 5.81 -51.72 2.02
N LEU A 301 4.68 -51.08 2.34
CA LEU A 301 3.42 -51.78 2.61
C LEU A 301 2.90 -52.56 1.41
N GLN A 302 3.03 -52.01 0.19
CA GLN A 302 2.66 -52.71 -1.04
C GLN A 302 3.52 -53.97 -1.24
N SER A 303 4.83 -53.88 -0.99
CA SER A 303 5.73 -55.04 -1.07
C SER A 303 5.39 -56.08 0.00
N GLN A 304 5.15 -55.66 1.25
CA GLN A 304 4.75 -56.55 2.34
C GLN A 304 3.41 -57.26 2.02
N PHE A 305 2.43 -56.52 1.53
CA PHE A 305 1.14 -57.07 1.11
C PHE A 305 1.32 -58.09 -0.01
N HIS A 306 2.11 -57.78 -1.04
CA HIS A 306 2.40 -58.71 -2.13
C HIS A 306 3.05 -60.00 -1.61
N ASN A 307 4.05 -59.89 -0.72
CA ASN A 307 4.72 -61.05 -0.13
C ASN A 307 3.74 -61.93 0.67
N LEU A 308 2.89 -61.33 1.51
CA LEU A 308 1.86 -62.06 2.26
C LEU A 308 0.85 -62.77 1.35
N VAL A 309 0.45 -62.12 0.25
CA VAL A 309 -0.44 -62.74 -0.74
C VAL A 309 0.24 -63.96 -1.39
N MET A 310 1.53 -63.85 -1.74
CA MET A 310 2.29 -64.96 -2.31
C MET A 310 2.48 -66.11 -1.32
N GLU A 311 2.85 -65.82 -0.07
CA GLU A 311 2.98 -66.83 0.98
C GLU A 311 1.65 -67.55 1.26
N ASN A 312 0.54 -66.81 1.34
CA ASN A 312 -0.79 -67.39 1.48
C ASN A 312 -1.16 -68.27 0.28
N ARG A 313 -0.83 -67.85 -0.95
CA ARG A 313 -1.06 -68.65 -2.15
C ARG A 313 -0.24 -69.94 -2.14
N ASP A 314 1.01 -69.90 -1.70
CA ASP A 314 1.88 -71.07 -1.64
C ASP A 314 1.44 -72.05 -0.55
N THR A 315 1.06 -71.54 0.62
CA THR A 315 0.49 -72.36 1.71
C THR A 315 -0.84 -72.98 1.30
N GLU A 316 -1.73 -72.23 0.64
CA GLU A 316 -2.98 -72.76 0.08
C GLU A 316 -2.71 -73.86 -0.95
N GLN A 317 -1.78 -73.64 -1.89
CA GLN A 317 -1.41 -74.66 -2.87
C GLN A 317 -0.84 -75.93 -2.20
N ALA A 318 -0.01 -75.77 -1.17
CA ALA A 318 0.53 -76.89 -0.41
C ALA A 318 -0.59 -77.68 0.29
N LEU A 319 -1.57 -76.99 0.88
CA LEU A 319 -2.75 -77.62 1.48
C LEU A 319 -3.62 -78.32 0.43
N ARG A 320 -3.87 -77.71 -0.73
CA ARG A 320 -4.59 -78.36 -1.85
C ARG A 320 -3.88 -79.62 -2.33
N LYS A 321 -2.55 -79.60 -2.44
CA LYS A 321 -1.74 -80.80 -2.78
C LYS A 321 -1.84 -81.89 -1.71
N LYS A 322 -1.78 -81.53 -0.43
CA LYS A 322 -1.98 -82.49 0.68
C LYS A 322 -3.39 -83.07 0.67
N LYS A 323 -4.41 -82.23 0.48
CA LYS A 323 -5.81 -82.64 0.33
C LYS A 323 -5.95 -83.66 -0.80
N TYR A 324 -5.43 -83.35 -2.00
CA TYR A 324 -5.48 -84.26 -3.14
C TYR A 324 -4.81 -85.61 -2.88
N LYS A 325 -3.66 -85.63 -2.18
CA LYS A 325 -2.98 -86.87 -1.79
C LYS A 325 -3.86 -87.73 -0.86
N VAL A 326 -4.42 -87.12 0.18
CA VAL A 326 -5.32 -87.82 1.11
C VAL A 326 -6.59 -88.30 0.41
N GLU A 327 -7.18 -87.49 -0.47
CA GLU A 327 -8.33 -87.89 -1.29
C GLU A 327 -7.98 -89.10 -2.19
N THR A 328 -6.78 -89.11 -2.79
CA THR A 328 -6.30 -90.25 -3.60
C THR A 328 -6.08 -91.50 -2.73
N GLU A 329 -5.53 -91.35 -1.52
CA GLU A 329 -5.38 -92.47 -0.57
C GLU A 329 -6.75 -93.03 -0.15
N ILE A 330 -7.74 -92.17 0.14
CA ILE A 330 -9.11 -92.59 0.46
C ILE A 330 -9.73 -93.34 -0.73
N GLU A 331 -9.60 -92.81 -1.94
CA GLU A 331 -10.09 -93.46 -3.17
C GLU A 331 -9.46 -94.86 -3.34
N ASN A 332 -8.15 -94.99 -3.11
CA ASN A 332 -7.47 -96.27 -3.16
C ASN A 332 -7.99 -97.25 -2.08
N TRP A 333 -8.27 -96.77 -0.87
CA TRP A 333 -8.85 -97.59 0.20
C TRP A 333 -10.28 -98.03 -0.13
N ILE A 334 -11.09 -97.15 -0.74
CA ILE A 334 -12.43 -97.48 -1.23
C ILE A 334 -12.32 -98.57 -2.31
N GLN A 335 -11.48 -98.38 -3.34
CA GLN A 335 -11.30 -99.36 -4.41
C GLN A 335 -10.83 -100.72 -3.87
N LYS A 336 -9.90 -100.72 -2.91
CA LYS A 336 -9.44 -101.94 -2.25
C LYS A 336 -10.58 -102.62 -1.49
N TYR A 337 -11.34 -101.87 -0.69
CA TYR A 337 -12.49 -102.40 0.04
C TYR A 337 -13.55 -102.96 -0.91
N ASP A 338 -13.91 -102.25 -1.97
CA ASP A 338 -14.89 -102.69 -2.96
C ASP A 338 -14.42 -103.97 -3.66
N SER A 339 -13.12 -104.08 -3.98
CA SER A 339 -12.54 -105.30 -4.58
C SER A 339 -12.58 -106.47 -3.61
N GLU A 340 -12.11 -106.30 -2.36
CA GLU A 340 -12.13 -107.35 -1.34
C GLU A 340 -13.55 -107.79 -0.99
N MET A 341 -14.50 -106.84 -0.91
CA MET A 341 -15.91 -107.15 -0.70
C MET A 341 -16.53 -107.89 -1.88
N SER A 342 -16.18 -107.54 -3.12
CA SER A 342 -16.60 -108.27 -4.32
C SER A 342 -16.05 -109.69 -4.31
N GLU A 343 -14.75 -109.88 -4.05
CA GLU A 343 -14.12 -111.21 -3.95
C GLU A 343 -14.79 -112.05 -2.85
N LYS A 344 -15.09 -111.46 -1.69
CA LYS A 344 -15.78 -112.14 -0.59
C LYS A 344 -17.23 -112.49 -0.93
N GLN A 345 -17.90 -111.63 -1.69
CA GLN A 345 -19.25 -111.90 -2.19
C GLN A 345 -19.22 -113.05 -3.21
N ASP A 346 -18.27 -113.05 -4.14
CA ASP A 346 -18.08 -114.12 -5.11
C ASP A 346 -17.78 -115.45 -4.41
N GLU A 347 -16.86 -115.46 -3.44
CA GLU A 347 -16.57 -116.65 -2.60
C GLU A 347 -17.81 -117.14 -1.84
N TYR A 348 -18.60 -116.21 -1.28
CA TYR A 348 -19.84 -116.56 -0.58
C TYR A 348 -20.87 -117.17 -1.53
N GLU A 349 -21.04 -116.60 -2.72
CA GLU A 349 -21.95 -117.12 -3.74
C GLU A 349 -21.50 -118.50 -4.24
N GLU A 350 -20.20 -118.73 -4.45
CA GLU A 350 -19.64 -120.04 -4.77
C GLU A 350 -19.91 -121.07 -3.66
N LEU A 351 -19.66 -120.71 -2.39
CA LEU A 351 -19.95 -121.58 -1.25
C LEU A 351 -21.44 -121.84 -1.09
N ASP A 352 -22.30 -120.86 -1.34
CA ASP A 352 -23.76 -121.00 -1.29
C ASP A 352 -24.26 -121.93 -2.41
N ILE A 353 -23.65 -121.88 -3.61
CA ILE A 353 -23.89 -122.85 -4.68
C ILE A 353 -23.53 -124.27 -4.23
N ILE A 354 -22.31 -124.46 -3.71
CA ILE A 354 -21.86 -125.76 -3.19
C ILE A 354 -22.78 -126.24 -2.07
N HIS A 355 -23.14 -125.36 -1.13
CA HIS A 355 -24.03 -125.69 -0.02
C HIS A 355 -25.41 -126.14 -0.52
N LYS A 356 -25.98 -125.47 -1.51
CA LYS A 356 -27.25 -125.89 -2.15
C LYS A 356 -27.10 -127.26 -2.81
N GLU A 357 -26.00 -127.52 -3.51
CA GLU A 357 -25.73 -128.84 -4.11
C GLU A 357 -25.58 -129.93 -3.05
N GLU A 358 -24.82 -129.69 -1.98
CA GLU A 358 -24.66 -130.60 -0.85
C GLU A 358 -26.00 -130.84 -0.12
N GLN A 359 -26.83 -129.82 0.03
CA GLN A 359 -28.19 -129.96 0.56
C GLN A 359 -29.03 -130.89 -0.30
N LEU A 360 -29.00 -130.72 -1.63
CA LEU A 360 -29.72 -131.60 -2.56
C LEU A 360 -29.19 -133.04 -2.48
N GLN A 361 -27.87 -133.23 -2.42
CA GLN A 361 -27.26 -134.55 -2.25
C GLN A 361 -27.65 -135.18 -0.90
N LEU A 362 -27.67 -134.40 0.18
CA LEU A 362 -28.11 -134.84 1.49
C LEU A 362 -29.58 -135.24 1.49
N GLU A 363 -30.44 -134.47 0.82
CA GLU A 363 -31.86 -134.82 0.64
C GLU A 363 -32.02 -136.11 -0.15
N GLU A 364 -31.24 -136.31 -1.21
CA GLU A 364 -31.24 -137.55 -1.98
C GLU A 364 -30.77 -138.74 -1.13
N LEU A 365 -29.68 -138.58 -0.37
CA LEU A 365 -29.18 -139.61 0.55
C LEU A 365 -30.18 -139.91 1.67
N LYS A 366 -30.86 -138.90 2.22
CA LYS A 366 -31.93 -139.08 3.21
C LYS A 366 -33.07 -139.91 2.61
N LYS A 367 -33.54 -139.58 1.40
CA LYS A 367 -34.55 -140.37 0.69
C LYS A 367 -34.10 -141.82 0.50
N ARG A 368 -32.85 -142.05 0.09
CA ARG A 368 -32.28 -143.41 -0.04
C ARG A 368 -32.19 -144.13 1.31
N TYR A 369 -31.78 -143.43 2.37
CA TYR A 369 -31.72 -143.96 3.73
C TYR A 369 -33.10 -144.34 4.24
N ASP A 370 -34.12 -143.50 4.02
CA ASP A 370 -35.50 -143.77 4.43
C ASP A 370 -36.03 -145.04 3.75
N VAL A 371 -35.78 -145.21 2.45
CA VAL A 371 -36.09 -146.45 1.72
C VAL A 371 -35.34 -147.64 2.34
N LEU A 372 -34.05 -147.50 2.63
CA LEU A 372 -33.25 -148.58 3.23
C LEU A 372 -33.74 -148.93 4.66
N VAL A 373 -34.22 -147.96 5.43
CA VAL A 373 -34.83 -148.15 6.75
C VAL A 373 -36.15 -148.91 6.61
N GLU A 374 -36.99 -148.55 5.64
CA GLU A 374 -38.20 -149.29 5.33
C GLU A 374 -37.87 -150.74 4.93
N GLU A 375 -36.92 -150.97 4.04
CA GLU A 375 -36.44 -152.31 3.66
C GLU A 375 -35.88 -153.08 4.86
N PHE A 376 -35.07 -152.45 5.72
CA PHE A 376 -34.56 -153.08 6.93
C PHE A 376 -35.67 -153.47 7.91
N SER A 377 -36.69 -152.61 8.04
CA SER A 377 -37.88 -152.89 8.85
C SER A 377 -38.70 -154.05 8.28
N GLN A 378 -38.83 -154.14 6.95
CA GLN A 378 -39.48 -155.25 6.26
C GLN A 378 -38.72 -156.56 6.48
N ILE A 379 -37.38 -156.56 6.32
CA ILE A 379 -36.54 -157.74 6.58
C ILE A 379 -36.60 -158.17 8.05
N GLN A 380 -36.60 -157.24 9.00
CA GLN A 380 -36.78 -157.53 10.43
C GLN A 380 -38.14 -158.17 10.70
N ALA A 381 -39.22 -157.58 10.17
CA ALA A 381 -40.57 -158.11 10.32
C ALA A 381 -40.72 -159.52 9.67
N GLU A 382 -40.14 -159.73 8.49
CA GLU A 382 -40.10 -161.04 7.84
C GLU A 382 -39.33 -162.08 8.67
N ARG A 383 -38.18 -161.70 9.25
CA ARG A 383 -37.42 -162.56 10.17
C ARG A 383 -38.21 -162.89 11.43
N GLU A 384 -38.94 -161.94 12.00
CA GLU A 384 -39.83 -162.18 13.15
C GLU A 384 -40.98 -163.13 12.80
N ILE A 385 -41.60 -162.98 11.63
CA ILE A 385 -42.67 -163.87 11.15
C ILE A 385 -42.12 -165.29 10.92
N LEU A 386 -40.95 -165.42 10.30
CA LEU A 386 -40.29 -166.72 10.10
C LEU A 386 -39.89 -167.37 11.43
N ALA A 387 -39.42 -166.59 12.41
CA ALA A 387 -39.11 -167.09 13.74
C ALA A 387 -40.39 -167.58 14.47
N LYS A 388 -41.50 -166.83 14.37
CA LYS A 388 -42.81 -167.25 14.91
C LYS A 388 -43.30 -168.54 14.27
N LYS A 389 -43.26 -168.66 12.94
CA LYS A 389 -43.64 -169.89 12.22
C LYS A 389 -42.80 -171.09 12.63
N ARG A 390 -41.47 -170.95 12.72
CA ARG A 390 -40.61 -172.04 13.22
C ARG A 390 -40.98 -172.50 14.63
N LEU A 391 -41.33 -171.56 15.50
CA LEU A 391 -41.70 -171.86 16.88
C LEU A 391 -43.09 -172.52 16.97
N GLU A 392 -44.03 -172.15 16.10
CA GLU A 392 -45.33 -172.81 15.94
C GLU A 392 -45.19 -174.25 15.41
N ASP A 393 -44.38 -174.46 14.36
CA ASP A 393 -44.08 -175.79 13.80
C ASP A 393 -43.40 -176.71 14.84
N GLU A 394 -42.47 -176.17 15.64
CA GLU A 394 -41.85 -176.91 16.75
C GLU A 394 -42.87 -177.31 17.82
N GLN A 395 -43.81 -176.42 18.16
CA GLN A 395 -44.88 -176.74 19.11
C GLN A 395 -45.85 -177.80 18.57
N GLU A 396 -46.19 -177.77 17.28
CA GLU A 396 -47.03 -178.80 16.65
C GLU A 396 -46.32 -180.15 16.58
N MET A 397 -45.04 -180.18 16.23
CA MET A 397 -44.23 -181.40 16.26
C MET A 397 -44.17 -182.00 17.67
N VAL A 398 -44.02 -181.19 18.71
CA VAL A 398 -44.07 -181.65 20.10
C VAL A 398 -45.45 -182.23 20.46
N ARG A 399 -46.55 -181.65 19.98
CA ARG A 399 -47.92 -182.18 20.18
C ARG A 399 -48.10 -183.52 19.46
N MET A 400 -47.64 -183.66 18.22
CA MET A 400 -47.70 -184.92 17.47
C MET A 400 -46.86 -186.03 18.13
N VAL A 401 -45.66 -185.71 18.61
CA VAL A 401 -44.79 -186.65 19.32
C VAL A 401 -45.41 -187.10 20.65
N ARG A 402 -46.06 -186.19 21.40
CA ARG A 402 -46.81 -186.52 22.64
C ARG A 402 -48.02 -187.43 22.36
N ALA A 403 -48.77 -187.17 21.30
CA ALA A 403 -49.90 -188.01 20.90
C ALA A 403 -49.43 -189.42 20.49
N ALA A 404 -48.35 -189.51 19.70
CA ALA A 404 -47.75 -190.79 19.31
C ALA A 404 -47.23 -191.60 20.52
N THR A 405 -46.60 -190.95 21.51
CA THR A 405 -46.12 -191.64 22.73
C THR A 405 -47.25 -192.12 23.63
N LEU A 406 -48.35 -191.38 23.75
CA LEU A 406 -49.55 -191.80 24.51
C LEU A 406 -50.21 -193.04 23.89
N ILE A 407 -50.36 -193.08 22.56
CA ILE A 407 -50.94 -194.21 21.83
C ILE A 407 -50.06 -195.46 21.96
N GLN A 408 -48.73 -195.31 21.81
CA GLN A 408 -47.79 -196.41 21.98
C GLN A 408 -47.73 -196.94 23.42
N ALA A 409 -47.85 -196.07 24.43
CA ALA A 409 -47.84 -196.46 25.84
C ALA A 409 -49.13 -197.19 26.27
N LEU A 410 -50.30 -196.79 25.73
CA LEU A 410 -51.58 -197.44 26.04
C LEU A 410 -51.64 -198.87 25.49
N TRP A 411 -51.19 -199.08 24.25
CA TRP A 411 -51.21 -200.39 23.59
C TRP A 411 -50.18 -201.36 24.20
N LYS A 412 -48.96 -200.90 24.49
CA LYS A 412 -47.95 -201.70 25.21
C LYS A 412 -48.39 -202.03 26.64
N GLY A 413 -49.13 -201.14 27.29
CA GLY A 413 -49.70 -201.37 28.62
C GLY A 413 -50.86 -202.38 28.64
N TYR A 414 -51.72 -202.41 27.62
CA TYR A 414 -52.84 -203.35 27.52
C TYR A 414 -52.37 -204.80 27.31
N LEU A 415 -51.39 -205.00 26.42
CA LEU A 415 -50.83 -206.33 26.16
C LEU A 415 -50.09 -206.91 27.39
N VAL A 416 -49.52 -206.05 28.23
CA VAL A 416 -48.73 -206.43 29.42
C VAL A 416 -49.60 -206.66 30.68
N ARG A 417 -50.83 -206.12 30.75
CA ARG A 417 -51.71 -206.26 31.93
C ARG A 417 -52.63 -207.48 31.93
N SER A 418 -52.76 -208.19 30.81
CA SER A 418 -53.67 -209.35 30.67
C SER A 418 -53.03 -210.68 31.06
N MET A 419 -51.71 -210.87 30.86
CA MET A 419 -51.05 -212.18 31.00
C MET A 419 -50.13 -212.28 32.24
N LEU A 420 -50.70 -212.29 33.48
CA LEU A 420 -50.20 -212.87 34.77
C LEU A 420 -50.15 -211.94 36.02
N LYS A 421 -51.21 -211.91 36.83
CA LYS A 421 -51.08 -212.09 38.29
C LYS A 421 -52.14 -213.05 38.71
N SER A 422 -51.62 -214.20 39.08
CA SER A 422 -52.43 -215.26 39.52
C SER A 422 -53.19 -215.98 38.37
N LYS A 423 -53.14 -217.27 38.39
CA LYS A 423 -52.81 -217.93 39.64
C LYS A 423 -51.38 -218.52 39.60
N LYS A 424 -50.39 -217.75 39.10
CA LYS A 424 -48.96 -218.05 38.83
C LYS A 424 -48.09 -216.78 38.69
N LYS A 425 -46.75 -216.75 38.77
CA LYS A 425 -45.66 -217.50 39.44
C LYS A 425 -44.35 -216.78 39.04
N LYS A 426 -43.40 -216.65 39.98
CA LYS A 426 -41.92 -216.71 39.83
C LYS A 426 -41.11 -215.58 39.14
N ARG A 427 -40.14 -215.10 39.94
CA ARG A 427 -38.65 -215.00 39.73
C ARG A 427 -38.06 -214.09 38.64
N GLY A 428 -37.03 -213.35 39.06
CA GLY A 428 -35.90 -212.83 38.26
C GLY A 428 -35.72 -211.33 38.51
N LYS A 429 -34.73 -210.79 39.24
CA LYS A 429 -33.26 -210.98 39.29
C LYS A 429 -32.57 -210.58 37.98
N GLY A 430 -31.82 -209.47 38.03
CA GLY A 430 -30.91 -208.91 37.01
C GLY A 430 -31.00 -207.38 37.05
N LYS A 431 -30.09 -206.59 37.63
CA LYS A 431 -28.62 -206.52 37.63
C LYS A 431 -28.05 -205.93 36.33
N GLY A 432 -27.36 -204.80 36.49
CA GLY A 432 -26.45 -204.17 35.51
C GLY A 432 -27.03 -202.89 34.89
N GLU A 433 -26.29 -201.80 34.68
CA GLU A 433 -24.89 -201.49 34.97
C GLU A 433 -24.67 -199.99 34.69
N LYS A 434 -23.53 -199.50 35.17
CA LYS A 434 -22.90 -198.18 35.06
C LYS A 434 -22.79 -197.63 33.62
N GLU A 435 -22.63 -196.30 33.53
CA GLU A 435 -21.43 -195.58 33.04
C GLU A 435 -21.76 -194.06 33.00
N LYS A 436 -21.03 -193.09 33.56
CA LYS A 436 -19.64 -192.59 33.37
C LYS A 436 -19.25 -192.21 31.92
N GLY A 437 -19.15 -190.89 31.66
CA GLY A 437 -18.42 -190.26 30.54
C GLY A 437 -18.84 -188.80 30.37
N LYS A 438 -18.08 -187.75 30.73
CA LYS A 438 -16.90 -187.11 30.09
C LYS A 438 -17.11 -186.59 28.65
N GLY A 439 -16.85 -185.28 28.44
CA GLY A 439 -16.56 -184.63 27.15
C GLY A 439 -17.57 -183.50 26.81
N LYS A 440 -17.28 -182.18 26.86
CA LYS A 440 -16.27 -181.32 26.21
C LYS A 440 -16.62 -180.95 24.75
N ARG A 441 -17.06 -179.69 24.52
CA ARG A 441 -16.72 -178.74 23.40
C ARG A 441 -17.68 -177.54 23.48
N LYS A 442 -17.25 -176.29 23.71
CA LYS A 442 -16.52 -175.30 22.88
C LYS A 442 -17.34 -174.70 21.72
N GLY A 443 -17.47 -173.36 21.75
CA GLY A 443 -17.83 -172.45 20.63
C GLY A 443 -18.64 -171.26 21.17
N LYS A 444 -18.04 -170.08 21.45
CA LYS A 444 -17.89 -168.90 20.55
C LYS A 444 -19.24 -168.45 19.96
N LYS A 445 -19.68 -167.21 20.07
CA LYS A 445 -19.08 -165.93 20.49
C LYS A 445 -20.22 -165.02 20.95
#